data_AF-A0AAP4EP24-F1
#
_entry.id   AF-A0AAP4EP24-F1
#
_cell.length_a   1.000
_cell.length_b   1.000
_cell.length_c   1.000
_cell.angle_alpha   90.00
_cell.angle_beta   90.00
_cell.angle_gamma   90.00
#
_symmetry.space_group_name_H-M   'P 1'
#
loop_
_entity.id
_entity.type
_entity.pdbx_description
1 polymer ?
#
loop_
_entity_poly.entity_id
_entity_poly.type
_entity_poly.pdbx_seq_one_letter_code
_entity_poly.pdbx_strand_id
1 'polypeptide(L)'
;MVKRFLIRLGIAMVSLVGFCFLGVNLQIVKASITVSGSNYTVTSGNDLFNLLANTSSYWSSSNIPPENMTIKVANTVTLPASDSTLYSGLKNVTVDFQQHQFYVSSPTSSRILVPKASSAQLTLSNVNNTSNSTSNSISNVPSPSGNGVGSYYYNTYYGMLFSADFGLSGGTTDCSAQITYNNVVYDMPNSVAYNQPLTTYFVPINFTGNNTINTSVSGQQLGEIPNIKVSSGTTTLSGGDGSAKFAGAMIYPYYNNLNSKVFPIDISSGSTLNLDNKDTGVPMFAFIGTNNAVTINNNGTLNAISTGTTSSTTLFGTGTNGVTLNSNAGSKTNIKTGTAAFNSKMSTVKLIGNFANTSSTVITSTNSSPLDNSSSWGNNSLMTVSTGAKLATYSGGFNGGGLTNNSTSTIPFNFVGGSTSQGYTSTDVPSDADSYLVLTPNDSVFNTFGSTVDSSKLTAITDNAMLISSQLIGTELGSGTYNWNYGLDKLTSSSQYLSRTSGDTVKFRVIDTRAAKPNFSITASYTEKQLGQPFTMWFRNGMTETQLSTNAQTVLSSNNMSANNSVYTATFDSDSGLLIKANNKAKSGSFSGIVDWTLSNGL
;
A
#
# COMPACT_ATOMS: atom_id res chain seq x y z
N MET A 1 -50.55 27.42 78.92
CA MET A 1 -50.75 26.76 77.60
C MET A 1 -50.06 27.48 76.43
N VAL A 2 -49.76 28.79 76.53
CA VAL A 2 -49.20 29.61 75.42
C VAL A 2 -47.71 29.35 75.10
N LYS A 3 -46.88 28.96 76.08
CA LYS A 3 -45.43 28.72 75.87
C LYS A 3 -45.09 27.50 74.98
N ARG A 4 -45.94 26.47 74.95
CA ARG A 4 -45.72 25.26 74.12
C ARG A 4 -46.12 25.45 72.65
N PHE A 5 -47.01 26.40 72.36
CA PHE A 5 -47.44 26.72 71.00
C PHE A 5 -46.38 27.53 70.24
N LEU A 6 -45.77 28.51 70.91
CA LEU A 6 -44.71 29.35 70.32
C LEU A 6 -43.43 28.57 69.99
N ILE A 7 -43.08 27.57 70.80
CA ILE A 7 -41.91 26.70 70.51
C ILE A 7 -42.18 25.80 69.30
N ARG A 8 -43.41 25.28 69.15
CA ARG A 8 -43.77 24.44 67.98
C ARG A 8 -43.87 25.25 66.68
N LEU A 9 -44.31 26.51 66.76
CA LEU A 9 -44.34 27.44 65.62
C LEU A 9 -42.91 27.86 65.20
N GLY A 10 -42.02 28.08 66.17
CA GLY A 10 -40.61 28.40 65.92
C GLY A 10 -39.85 27.25 65.25
N ILE A 11 -40.07 26.00 65.68
CA ILE A 11 -39.48 24.82 65.03
C ILE A 11 -40.03 24.66 63.61
N ALA A 12 -41.34 24.83 63.40
CA ALA A 12 -41.95 24.74 62.07
C ALA A 12 -41.43 25.81 61.09
N MET A 13 -41.19 27.04 61.54
CA MET A 13 -40.62 28.11 60.70
C MET A 13 -39.12 27.92 60.42
N VAL A 14 -38.33 27.41 61.37
CA VAL A 14 -36.91 27.10 61.13
C VAL A 14 -36.77 25.90 60.17
N SER A 15 -37.68 24.92 60.23
CA SER A 15 -37.77 23.85 59.23
C SER A 15 -38.14 24.36 57.84
N LEU A 16 -39.06 25.32 57.74
CA LEU A 16 -39.50 25.87 56.44
C LEU A 16 -38.41 26.75 55.79
N VAL A 17 -37.68 27.52 56.58
CA VAL A 17 -36.56 28.35 56.10
C VAL A 17 -35.33 27.47 55.78
N GLY A 18 -35.09 26.39 56.53
CA GLY A 18 -34.07 25.39 56.20
C GLY A 18 -34.32 24.66 54.88
N PHE A 19 -35.59 24.42 54.53
CA PHE A 19 -35.96 23.87 53.22
C PHE A 19 -35.88 24.88 52.06
N CYS A 20 -36.01 26.19 52.33
CA CYS A 20 -35.92 27.23 51.29
C CYS A 20 -34.49 27.68 50.96
N PHE A 21 -33.50 27.45 51.85
CA PHE A 21 -32.09 27.79 51.59
C PHE A 21 -31.22 26.60 51.16
N LEU A 22 -31.74 25.37 51.22
CA LEU A 22 -31.24 24.24 50.44
C LEU A 22 -31.93 24.23 49.07
N GLY A 23 -31.79 25.35 48.34
CA GLY A 23 -31.90 25.37 46.89
C GLY A 23 -30.73 24.58 46.29
N VAL A 24 -30.67 23.29 46.60
CA VAL A 24 -30.03 22.33 45.72
C VAL A 24 -30.79 22.51 44.41
N ASN A 25 -30.08 22.94 43.38
CA ASN A 25 -30.46 22.67 42.00
C ASN A 25 -30.62 21.15 41.89
N LEU A 26 -31.76 20.62 42.32
CA LEU A 26 -32.27 19.33 41.94
C LEU A 26 -32.72 19.50 40.49
N GLN A 27 -31.73 19.65 39.61
CA GLN A 27 -31.79 18.92 38.35
C GLN A 27 -32.18 17.51 38.76
N ILE A 28 -33.32 17.04 38.24
CA ILE A 28 -33.59 15.60 38.24
C ILE A 28 -32.34 14.98 37.59
N VAL A 29 -31.49 14.39 38.42
CA VAL A 29 -30.23 13.80 38.01
C VAL A 29 -30.60 12.61 37.13
N LYS A 30 -30.58 12.82 35.80
CA LYS A 30 -30.46 11.74 34.82
C LYS A 30 -29.10 11.09 35.09
N ALA A 31 -29.11 10.02 35.89
CA ALA A 31 -28.00 9.55 36.71
C ALA A 31 -26.86 8.81 35.97
N SER A 32 -26.34 9.29 34.84
CA SER A 32 -25.36 8.47 34.10
C SER A 32 -24.28 9.21 33.31
N ILE A 33 -24.28 10.54 33.23
CA ILE A 33 -23.17 11.31 32.65
C ILE A 33 -22.28 11.85 33.75
N THR A 34 -21.05 11.35 33.84
CA THR A 34 -20.04 11.87 34.77
C THR A 34 -19.04 12.74 34.02
N VAL A 35 -18.70 13.92 34.56
CA VAL A 35 -17.85 14.90 33.88
C VAL A 35 -16.63 15.25 34.72
N SER A 36 -15.46 15.29 34.08
CA SER A 36 -14.20 15.77 34.64
C SER A 36 -13.43 16.57 33.59
N GLY A 37 -13.62 17.90 33.60
CA GLY A 37 -13.08 18.80 32.59
C GLY A 37 -13.67 18.50 31.20
N SER A 38 -12.81 18.18 30.24
CA SER A 38 -13.20 17.76 28.88
C SER A 38 -13.53 16.28 28.73
N ASN A 39 -13.46 15.50 29.82
CA ASN A 39 -13.74 14.06 29.81
C ASN A 39 -15.14 13.79 30.36
N TYR A 40 -15.92 13.05 29.58
CA TYR A 40 -17.28 12.65 29.86
C TYR A 40 -17.31 11.14 29.92
N THR A 41 -18.05 10.57 30.86
CA THR A 41 -18.27 9.13 30.96
C THR A 41 -19.76 8.86 30.87
N VAL A 42 -20.15 7.92 30.01
CA VAL A 42 -21.55 7.51 29.81
C VAL A 42 -21.69 6.01 30.02
N THR A 43 -22.84 5.58 30.51
CA THR A 43 -23.16 4.16 30.74
C THR A 43 -24.33 3.65 29.88
N SER A 44 -24.95 4.52 29.07
CA SER A 44 -26.07 4.18 28.20
C SER A 44 -25.94 4.82 26.81
N GLY A 45 -26.62 4.25 25.81
CA GLY A 45 -26.66 4.82 24.47
C GLY A 45 -27.44 6.13 24.41
N ASN A 46 -28.48 6.29 25.24
CA ASN A 46 -29.25 7.53 25.33
C ASN A 46 -28.37 8.70 25.81
N ASP A 47 -27.49 8.47 26.77
CA ASP A 47 -26.58 9.50 27.27
C ASP A 47 -25.53 9.90 26.23
N LEU A 48 -25.00 8.92 25.50
CA LEU A 48 -24.11 9.17 24.38
C LEU A 48 -24.78 10.07 23.33
N PHE A 49 -26.03 9.77 22.95
CA PHE A 49 -26.79 10.56 21.98
C PHE A 49 -27.15 11.95 22.52
N ASN A 50 -27.44 12.08 23.82
CA ASN A 50 -27.66 13.37 24.45
C ASN A 50 -26.43 14.28 24.36
N LEU A 51 -25.22 13.73 24.51
CA LEU A 51 -23.97 14.48 24.35
C LEU A 51 -23.67 14.83 22.89
N LEU A 52 -23.89 13.90 21.96
CA LEU A 52 -23.50 14.07 20.55
C LEU A 52 -24.51 14.89 19.74
N ALA A 53 -25.80 14.77 20.02
CA ALA A 53 -26.87 15.40 19.25
C ALA A 53 -27.73 16.39 20.03
N ASN A 54 -27.42 16.61 21.32
CA ASN A 54 -28.16 17.54 22.18
C ASN A 54 -29.66 17.20 22.34
N THR A 55 -30.05 15.92 22.28
CA THR A 55 -31.46 15.47 22.27
C THR A 55 -32.25 15.75 23.56
N SER A 56 -31.56 16.03 24.67
CA SER A 56 -32.18 16.44 25.94
C SER A 56 -31.84 17.88 26.34
N SER A 57 -31.39 18.71 25.39
CA SER A 57 -30.88 20.06 25.67
C SER A 57 -29.77 20.07 26.74
N TYR A 58 -28.89 19.06 26.69
CA TYR A 58 -27.72 18.98 27.57
C TYR A 58 -26.82 20.20 27.39
N TRP A 59 -26.58 20.58 26.13
CA TRP A 59 -25.88 21.81 25.76
C TRP A 59 -26.84 22.98 25.66
N SER A 60 -26.41 24.12 26.20
CA SER A 60 -27.15 25.38 26.25
C SER A 60 -26.18 26.56 26.24
N SER A 61 -26.70 27.79 26.31
CA SER A 61 -25.86 28.98 26.48
C SER A 61 -25.07 29.00 27.79
N SER A 62 -25.53 28.28 28.82
CA SER A 62 -24.87 28.16 30.12
C SER A 62 -24.02 26.90 30.26
N ASN A 63 -24.18 25.92 29.36
CA ASN A 63 -23.41 24.69 29.31
C ASN A 63 -22.94 24.45 27.86
N ILE A 64 -21.78 24.99 27.52
CA ILE A 64 -21.23 24.97 26.16
C ILE A 64 -20.25 23.80 26.06
N PRO A 65 -20.25 23.04 24.95
CA PRO A 65 -19.28 21.96 24.76
C PRO A 65 -17.84 22.50 24.74
N PRO A 66 -16.87 21.78 25.35
CA PRO A 66 -15.47 22.12 25.21
C PRO A 66 -15.01 21.92 23.76
N GLU A 67 -13.97 22.65 23.35
CA GLU A 67 -13.42 22.53 21.98
C GLU A 67 -12.91 21.11 21.69
N ASN A 68 -12.25 20.50 22.67
CA ASN A 68 -11.81 19.11 22.65
C ASN A 68 -12.59 18.34 23.70
N MET A 69 -13.29 17.29 23.28
CA MET A 69 -14.14 16.47 24.13
C MET A 69 -13.78 15.00 23.98
N THR A 70 -13.65 14.29 25.10
CA THR A 70 -13.54 12.83 25.12
C THR A 70 -14.72 12.24 25.86
N ILE A 71 -15.43 11.30 25.23
CA ILE A 71 -16.56 10.55 25.79
C ILE A 71 -16.12 9.11 25.94
N LYS A 72 -16.01 8.65 27.18
CA LYS A 72 -15.75 7.25 27.54
C LYS A 72 -17.08 6.52 27.69
N VAL A 73 -17.28 5.48 26.91
CA VAL A 73 -18.41 4.55 27.10
C VAL A 73 -17.92 3.49 28.07
N ALA A 74 -18.48 3.46 29.28
CA ALA A 74 -17.94 2.66 30.38
C ALA A 74 -18.42 1.20 30.40
N ASN A 75 -19.39 0.86 29.54
CA ASN A 75 -20.00 -0.47 29.46
C ASN A 75 -20.33 -0.81 28.00
N THR A 76 -20.74 -2.06 27.76
CA THR A 76 -21.50 -2.40 26.55
C THR A 76 -22.83 -1.64 26.55
N VAL A 77 -23.17 -1.00 25.43
CA VAL A 77 -24.36 -0.15 25.30
C VAL A 77 -25.17 -0.50 24.05
N THR A 78 -26.46 -0.18 24.07
CA THR A 78 -27.31 -0.22 22.86
C THR A 78 -27.59 1.20 22.41
N LEU A 79 -27.26 1.53 21.16
CA LEU A 79 -27.55 2.84 20.56
C LEU A 79 -29.07 2.97 20.30
N PRO A 80 -29.69 4.12 20.62
CA PRO A 80 -31.13 4.31 20.46
C PRO A 80 -31.54 4.37 18.99
N ALA A 81 -32.77 3.95 18.67
CA ALA A 81 -33.31 3.99 17.30
C ALA A 81 -33.60 5.43 16.85
N SER A 82 -32.56 6.18 16.48
CA SER A 82 -32.65 7.57 16.06
C SER A 82 -31.55 7.90 15.04
N ASP A 83 -31.88 8.79 14.10
CA ASP A 83 -30.94 9.42 13.16
C ASP A 83 -30.75 10.87 13.59
N SER A 84 -30.00 11.08 14.67
CA SER A 84 -29.88 12.40 15.28
C SER A 84 -28.75 13.20 14.64
N THR A 85 -29.00 14.47 14.34
CA THR A 85 -27.98 15.36 13.78
C THR A 85 -26.91 15.71 14.82
N LEU A 86 -25.64 15.64 14.44
CA LEU A 86 -24.52 16.11 15.27
C LEU A 86 -24.76 17.56 15.71
N TYR A 87 -24.61 17.81 17.01
CA TYR A 87 -24.75 19.16 17.55
C TYR A 87 -23.67 20.09 17.00
N SER A 88 -24.09 21.22 16.42
CA SER A 88 -23.21 22.15 15.70
C SER A 88 -22.15 22.84 16.57
N GLY A 89 -22.32 22.82 17.90
CA GLY A 89 -21.31 23.34 18.83
C GLY A 89 -20.10 22.42 19.02
N LEU A 90 -20.16 21.15 18.58
CA LEU A 90 -19.07 20.19 18.73
C LEU A 90 -18.01 20.38 17.65
N LYS A 91 -16.74 20.45 18.07
CA LYS A 91 -15.58 20.59 17.17
C LYS A 91 -14.72 19.34 17.12
N ASN A 92 -14.02 19.00 18.19
CA ASN A 92 -13.15 17.82 18.25
C ASN A 92 -13.69 16.84 19.28
N VAL A 93 -14.21 15.70 18.83
CA VAL A 93 -14.87 14.71 19.70
C VAL A 93 -14.23 13.36 19.53
N THR A 94 -13.77 12.77 20.62
CA THR A 94 -13.37 11.36 20.70
C THR A 94 -14.42 10.57 21.47
N VAL A 95 -14.97 9.53 20.88
CA VAL A 95 -15.81 8.54 21.56
C VAL A 95 -14.97 7.27 21.72
N ASP A 96 -14.58 6.98 22.94
CA ASP A 96 -13.79 5.82 23.33
C ASP A 96 -14.70 4.76 23.92
N PHE A 97 -14.87 3.65 23.20
CA PHE A 97 -15.67 2.52 23.66
C PHE A 97 -14.94 1.62 24.67
N GLN A 98 -13.67 1.89 24.99
CA GLN A 98 -12.89 1.14 25.98
C GLN A 98 -12.93 -0.38 25.78
N GLN A 99 -12.89 -0.82 24.52
CA GLN A 99 -13.00 -2.22 24.09
C GLN A 99 -14.36 -2.88 24.36
N HIS A 100 -15.40 -2.10 24.64
CA HIS A 100 -16.76 -2.60 24.73
C HIS A 100 -17.41 -2.75 23.35
N GLN A 101 -18.31 -3.72 23.26
CA GLN A 101 -19.23 -3.88 22.16
C GLN A 101 -20.34 -2.82 22.24
N PHE A 102 -20.96 -2.51 21.10
CA PHE A 102 -22.26 -1.83 21.08
C PHE A 102 -23.26 -2.64 20.26
N TYR A 103 -24.53 -2.50 20.62
CA TYR A 103 -25.67 -2.96 19.84
C TYR A 103 -26.42 -1.75 19.29
N VAL A 104 -27.35 -1.98 18.38
CA VAL A 104 -28.23 -0.92 17.86
C VAL A 104 -29.68 -1.31 18.03
N SER A 105 -30.52 -0.34 18.38
CA SER A 105 -31.96 -0.58 18.55
C SER A 105 -32.67 -0.85 17.22
N SER A 106 -32.11 -0.33 16.14
CA SER A 106 -32.58 -0.48 14.78
C SER A 106 -31.35 -0.53 13.88
N PRO A 107 -31.25 -1.48 12.94
CA PRO A 107 -30.08 -1.60 12.07
C PRO A 107 -30.04 -0.51 11.00
N THR A 108 -31.20 0.07 10.66
CA THR A 108 -31.35 1.13 9.64
C THR A 108 -31.43 2.53 10.24
N SER A 109 -31.26 2.66 11.56
CA SER A 109 -31.08 3.93 12.27
C SER A 109 -30.07 3.71 13.40
N SER A 110 -30.05 4.53 14.45
CA SER A 110 -29.09 4.42 15.57
C SER A 110 -27.69 4.95 15.28
N ARG A 111 -27.65 6.13 14.66
CA ARG A 111 -26.42 6.84 14.27
C ARG A 111 -26.54 8.34 14.49
N ILE A 112 -25.40 9.00 14.52
CA ILE A 112 -25.26 10.46 14.51
C ILE A 112 -24.96 10.91 13.09
N LEU A 113 -25.86 11.69 12.52
CA LEU A 113 -25.72 12.27 11.19
C LEU A 113 -24.82 13.51 11.25
N VAL A 114 -23.71 13.47 10.52
CA VAL A 114 -22.78 14.58 10.37
C VAL A 114 -23.31 15.51 9.27
N PRO A 115 -23.65 16.77 9.59
CA PRO A 115 -24.11 17.73 8.59
C PRO A 115 -23.03 18.02 7.54
N LYS A 116 -23.45 18.29 6.29
CA LYS A 116 -22.56 18.77 5.22
C LYS A 116 -21.69 19.95 5.64
N ALA A 117 -22.28 20.93 6.33
CA ALA A 117 -21.60 22.15 6.76
C ALA A 117 -20.70 21.95 8.00
N SER A 118 -20.64 20.75 8.55
CA SER A 118 -19.80 20.45 9.69
C SER A 118 -18.31 20.52 9.33
N SER A 119 -17.52 20.99 10.29
CA SER A 119 -16.05 20.93 10.28
C SER A 119 -15.50 20.04 11.41
N ALA A 120 -16.40 19.31 12.09
CA ALA A 120 -16.04 18.55 13.27
C ALA A 120 -15.05 17.42 12.95
N GLN A 121 -14.05 17.25 13.81
CA GLN A 121 -13.12 16.13 13.78
C GLN A 121 -13.59 15.10 14.80
N LEU A 122 -14.11 13.98 14.30
CA LEU A 122 -14.76 12.95 15.09
C LEU A 122 -13.85 11.73 15.13
N THR A 123 -13.63 11.15 16.30
CA THR A 123 -12.86 9.92 16.47
C THR A 123 -13.72 8.88 17.15
N LEU A 124 -13.83 7.69 16.56
CA LEU A 124 -14.40 6.49 17.16
C LEU A 124 -13.24 5.57 17.54
N SER A 125 -13.03 5.37 18.84
CA SER A 125 -11.86 4.65 19.37
C SER A 125 -12.23 3.37 20.13
N ASN A 126 -11.34 2.39 20.06
CA ASN A 126 -11.34 1.18 20.89
C ASN A 126 -12.70 0.46 20.89
N VAL A 127 -13.27 0.26 19.70
CA VAL A 127 -14.52 -0.49 19.53
C VAL A 127 -14.16 -1.96 19.38
N ASN A 128 -14.90 -2.84 20.07
CA ASN A 128 -14.81 -4.28 19.85
C ASN A 128 -16.22 -4.85 19.61
N ASN A 129 -16.70 -4.71 18.38
CA ASN A 129 -18.00 -5.23 17.97
C ASN A 129 -17.79 -6.51 17.16
N THR A 130 -17.94 -7.66 17.80
CA THR A 130 -17.70 -8.98 17.20
C THR A 130 -18.97 -9.84 17.33
N SER A 131 -19.31 -10.58 16.29
CA SER A 131 -20.35 -11.61 16.36
C SER A 131 -20.21 -12.63 15.24
N ASN A 132 -20.37 -13.90 15.58
CA ASN A 132 -20.53 -15.00 14.62
C ASN A 132 -22.01 -15.40 14.47
N SER A 133 -22.95 -14.54 14.85
CA SER A 133 -24.38 -14.80 14.65
C SER A 133 -24.73 -14.83 13.15
N THR A 134 -25.60 -15.75 12.76
CA THR A 134 -26.26 -15.74 11.43
C THR A 134 -27.58 -14.99 11.44
N SER A 135 -27.94 -14.37 12.58
CA SER A 135 -29.09 -13.50 12.75
C SER A 135 -28.63 -12.07 13.02
N ASN A 136 -29.36 -11.10 12.49
CA ASN A 136 -29.16 -9.69 12.86
C ASN A 136 -29.52 -9.41 14.32
N SER A 137 -30.48 -10.15 14.88
CA SER A 137 -31.04 -9.88 16.21
C SER A 137 -30.34 -10.66 17.33
N ILE A 138 -30.31 -10.04 18.50
CA ILE A 138 -29.86 -10.62 19.78
C ILE A 138 -30.87 -10.28 20.87
N SER A 139 -31.11 -11.20 21.80
CA SER A 139 -31.89 -10.97 23.02
C SER A 139 -30.98 -10.86 24.25
N ASN A 140 -31.53 -10.33 25.34
CA ASN A 140 -30.84 -10.23 26.63
C ASN A 140 -29.60 -9.31 26.61
N VAL A 141 -29.69 -8.18 25.91
CA VAL A 141 -28.65 -7.13 25.93
C VAL A 141 -29.17 -5.82 26.51
N PRO A 142 -28.33 -4.91 27.01
CA PRO A 142 -28.76 -3.69 27.69
C PRO A 142 -29.75 -2.87 26.86
N SER A 143 -30.78 -2.30 27.49
CA SER A 143 -31.64 -1.34 26.79
C SER A 143 -30.91 -0.01 26.49
N PRO A 144 -31.36 0.81 25.52
CA PRO A 144 -30.72 2.10 25.21
C PRO A 144 -30.67 3.08 26.38
N SER A 145 -31.61 2.96 27.32
CA SER A 145 -31.63 3.76 28.55
C SER A 145 -30.65 3.27 29.61
N GLY A 146 -30.02 2.10 29.41
CA GLY A 146 -29.16 1.44 30.40
C GLY A 146 -29.95 0.70 31.49
N ASN A 147 -31.29 0.78 31.50
CA ASN A 147 -32.14 0.15 32.50
C ASN A 147 -32.80 -1.12 31.93
N GLY A 148 -32.41 -2.28 32.47
CA GLY A 148 -32.92 -3.57 32.02
C GLY A 148 -32.31 -4.07 30.70
N VAL A 149 -32.89 -5.15 30.18
CA VAL A 149 -32.43 -5.84 28.97
C VAL A 149 -33.56 -5.94 27.94
N GLY A 150 -33.20 -6.07 26.67
CA GLY A 150 -34.15 -6.19 25.56
C GLY A 150 -33.63 -7.02 24.40
N SER A 151 -34.33 -6.97 23.27
CA SER A 151 -33.90 -7.58 22.01
C SER A 151 -33.58 -6.49 20.98
N TYR A 152 -32.38 -6.54 20.41
CA TYR A 152 -31.77 -5.51 19.58
C TYR A 152 -30.90 -6.14 18.48
N TYR A 153 -29.97 -5.40 17.87
CA TYR A 153 -29.19 -5.85 16.73
C TYR A 153 -27.68 -5.71 16.92
N TYR A 154 -26.90 -6.64 16.37
CA TYR A 154 -25.42 -6.62 16.41
C TYR A 154 -24.79 -5.61 15.43
N ASN A 155 -25.48 -5.40 14.32
CA ASN A 155 -24.91 -4.88 13.08
C ASN A 155 -25.65 -3.60 12.64
N THR A 156 -24.97 -2.81 11.83
CA THR A 156 -25.51 -1.55 11.31
C THR A 156 -25.58 -1.56 9.79
N TYR A 157 -26.58 -0.87 9.23
CA TYR A 157 -26.78 -0.76 7.78
C TYR A 157 -26.27 0.55 7.19
N TYR A 158 -26.23 1.63 7.98
CA TYR A 158 -25.81 2.93 7.47
C TYR A 158 -24.72 3.56 8.32
N GLY A 159 -23.63 2.81 8.50
CA GLY A 159 -22.48 3.27 9.27
C GLY A 159 -22.55 2.83 10.73
N MET A 160 -21.42 2.90 11.43
CA MET A 160 -21.34 2.62 12.87
C MET A 160 -21.99 3.75 13.69
N LEU A 161 -21.22 4.53 14.46
CA LEU A 161 -21.76 5.63 15.27
C LEU A 161 -21.98 6.91 14.45
N PHE A 162 -21.01 7.30 13.64
CA PHE A 162 -21.04 8.50 12.81
C PHE A 162 -21.28 8.13 11.36
N SER A 163 -22.19 8.85 10.71
CA SER A 163 -22.53 8.67 9.30
C SER A 163 -22.96 10.01 8.71
N ALA A 164 -23.24 10.03 7.42
CA ALA A 164 -23.84 11.18 6.75
C ALA A 164 -25.24 10.84 6.27
N ASP A 165 -26.06 11.86 6.02
CA ASP A 165 -27.40 11.66 5.49
C ASP A 165 -27.35 11.21 4.02
N PHE A 166 -27.92 10.04 3.75
CA PHE A 166 -28.10 9.49 2.42
C PHE A 166 -28.84 10.47 1.49
N GLY A 167 -29.89 11.15 1.97
CA GLY A 167 -30.72 12.04 1.14
C GLY A 167 -29.96 13.26 0.59
N LEU A 168 -28.85 13.64 1.22
CA LEU A 168 -28.01 14.78 0.84
C LEU A 168 -26.81 14.40 -0.04
N SER A 169 -26.58 13.09 -0.25
CA SER A 169 -25.43 12.55 -1.01
C SER A 169 -25.46 12.91 -2.50
N GLY A 170 -26.65 13.05 -3.09
CA GLY A 170 -26.80 13.36 -4.52
C GLY A 170 -26.32 14.75 -4.97
N GLY A 171 -26.06 15.68 -4.04
CA GLY A 171 -25.65 17.06 -4.33
C GLY A 171 -24.43 17.55 -3.55
N THR A 172 -23.72 16.66 -2.86
CA THR A 172 -22.63 17.02 -1.95
C THR A 172 -21.37 16.25 -2.29
N THR A 173 -20.28 16.99 -2.50
CA THR A 173 -19.03 16.44 -3.00
C THR A 173 -17.94 16.47 -1.93
N ASP A 174 -18.03 17.43 -1.00
CA ASP A 174 -16.98 17.72 -0.03
C ASP A 174 -17.61 18.09 1.31
N CYS A 175 -16.94 17.67 2.39
CA CYS A 175 -17.26 18.02 3.77
C CYS A 175 -15.95 18.24 4.53
N SER A 176 -15.89 19.28 5.34
CA SER A 176 -14.70 19.62 6.13
C SER A 176 -14.58 18.78 7.40
N ALA A 177 -15.65 18.09 7.80
CA ALA A 177 -15.61 17.12 8.89
C ALA A 177 -14.82 15.87 8.48
N GLN A 178 -14.35 15.11 9.47
CA GLN A 178 -13.69 13.82 9.24
C GLN A 178 -14.05 12.85 10.36
N ILE A 179 -14.19 11.57 10.01
CA ILE A 179 -14.35 10.47 10.96
C ILE A 179 -13.04 9.67 11.01
N THR A 180 -12.38 9.64 12.16
CA THR A 180 -11.22 8.78 12.41
C THR A 180 -11.66 7.51 13.15
N TYR A 181 -11.38 6.35 12.59
CA TYR A 181 -11.49 5.06 13.26
C TYR A 181 -10.14 4.69 13.86
N ASN A 182 -10.10 4.50 15.17
CA ASN A 182 -8.87 4.27 15.92
C ASN A 182 -8.97 3.00 16.76
N ASN A 183 -8.20 1.96 16.45
CA ASN A 183 -8.30 0.66 17.12
C ASN A 183 -9.73 0.08 17.10
N VAL A 184 -10.39 0.11 15.94
CA VAL A 184 -11.77 -0.38 15.77
C VAL A 184 -11.76 -1.80 15.23
N VAL A 185 -12.34 -2.74 15.98
CA VAL A 185 -12.69 -4.08 15.53
C VAL A 185 -14.20 -4.13 15.33
N TYR A 186 -14.62 -4.26 14.08
CA TYR A 186 -15.97 -4.60 13.66
C TYR A 186 -15.88 -5.90 12.86
N ASP A 187 -16.22 -7.02 13.47
CA ASP A 187 -16.06 -8.36 12.89
C ASP A 187 -17.40 -9.12 12.89
N MET A 188 -18.05 -9.11 11.74
CA MET A 188 -19.37 -9.67 11.49
C MET A 188 -19.34 -10.53 10.21
N PRO A 189 -18.62 -11.66 10.22
CA PRO A 189 -18.26 -12.39 8.99
C PRO A 189 -19.42 -13.18 8.36
N ASN A 190 -20.54 -13.31 9.06
CA ASN A 190 -21.67 -14.13 8.63
C ASN A 190 -22.72 -13.32 7.87
N SER A 191 -23.34 -13.98 6.90
CA SER A 191 -24.33 -13.39 6.00
C SER A 191 -25.60 -13.01 6.73
N VAL A 192 -25.81 -11.70 6.89
CA VAL A 192 -26.99 -11.13 7.53
C VAL A 192 -27.51 -9.94 6.73
N ALA A 193 -28.79 -9.60 6.86
CA ALA A 193 -29.46 -8.66 5.94
C ALA A 193 -28.92 -7.22 5.99
N TYR A 194 -28.47 -6.76 7.17
CA TYR A 194 -28.17 -5.36 7.42
C TYR A 194 -26.72 -5.11 7.87
N ASN A 195 -25.71 -5.34 7.03
CA ASN A 195 -24.31 -5.28 7.50
C ASN A 195 -23.42 -4.44 6.60
N GLN A 196 -23.45 -3.12 6.79
CA GLN A 196 -22.71 -2.13 6.03
C GLN A 196 -22.16 -1.05 6.99
N PRO A 197 -21.04 -1.34 7.67
CA PRO A 197 -20.51 -0.51 8.76
C PRO A 197 -19.80 0.77 8.29
N LEU A 198 -19.41 0.86 7.01
CA LEU A 198 -18.69 2.02 6.46
C LEU A 198 -19.58 2.82 5.52
N THR A 199 -20.60 3.46 6.05
CA THR A 199 -21.48 4.36 5.28
C THR A 199 -21.30 5.78 5.76
N THR A 200 -20.39 6.52 5.12
CA THR A 200 -20.11 7.92 5.45
C THR A 200 -20.37 8.87 4.29
N TYR A 201 -20.72 8.34 3.11
CA TYR A 201 -21.08 9.06 1.89
C TYR A 201 -20.06 10.12 1.49
N PHE A 202 -20.25 11.36 1.96
CA PHE A 202 -19.45 12.52 1.62
C PHE A 202 -18.52 12.96 2.76
N VAL A 203 -18.57 12.32 3.93
CA VAL A 203 -17.69 12.63 5.07
C VAL A 203 -16.43 11.76 4.99
N PRO A 204 -15.25 12.37 4.81
CA PRO A 204 -13.98 11.66 4.75
C PRO A 204 -13.71 10.81 5.99
N ILE A 205 -13.08 9.66 5.75
CA ILE A 205 -12.63 8.75 6.80
C ILE A 205 -11.11 8.72 6.90
N ASN A 206 -10.62 8.43 8.09
CA ASN A 206 -9.22 8.20 8.40
C ASN A 206 -9.10 7.01 9.35
N PHE A 207 -8.03 6.22 9.22
CA PHE A 207 -7.73 5.11 10.11
C PHE A 207 -6.40 5.34 10.82
N THR A 208 -6.39 5.07 12.13
CA THR A 208 -5.20 5.06 12.98
C THR A 208 -5.17 3.82 13.87
N GLY A 209 -4.00 3.39 14.29
CA GLY A 209 -3.86 2.17 15.09
C GLY A 209 -4.27 0.91 14.32
N ASN A 210 -4.84 -0.09 15.00
CA ASN A 210 -5.17 -1.38 14.41
C ASN A 210 -6.67 -1.54 14.18
N ASN A 211 -7.11 -1.44 12.93
CA ASN A 211 -8.52 -1.52 12.56
C ASN A 211 -8.80 -2.79 11.77
N THR A 212 -9.91 -3.46 12.08
CA THR A 212 -10.45 -4.59 11.31
C THR A 212 -11.93 -4.35 11.11
N ILE A 213 -12.34 -4.14 9.86
CA ILE A 213 -13.74 -4.06 9.46
C ILE A 213 -14.01 -5.22 8.51
N ASN A 214 -14.72 -6.22 9.02
CA ASN A 214 -14.93 -7.49 8.37
C ASN A 214 -16.42 -7.81 8.28
N THR A 215 -16.94 -7.95 7.07
CA THR A 215 -18.31 -8.36 6.79
C THR A 215 -18.34 -9.66 5.97
N SER A 216 -19.53 -10.20 5.77
CA SER A 216 -19.79 -11.38 4.94
C SER A 216 -19.70 -11.11 3.44
N VAL A 217 -19.76 -12.18 2.63
CA VAL A 217 -19.88 -12.10 1.16
C VAL A 217 -21.27 -11.61 0.75
N SER A 218 -22.32 -12.14 1.39
CA SER A 218 -23.72 -11.79 1.09
C SER A 218 -24.35 -10.97 2.21
N GLY A 219 -25.37 -10.17 1.87
CA GLY A 219 -25.94 -9.17 2.79
C GLY A 219 -25.97 -7.79 2.13
N GLN A 220 -25.06 -6.90 2.51
CA GLN A 220 -24.84 -5.58 1.92
C GLN A 220 -23.34 -5.36 1.68
N GLN A 221 -22.99 -4.46 0.79
CA GLN A 221 -21.60 -4.05 0.52
C GLN A 221 -20.90 -3.61 1.81
N LEU A 222 -19.56 -3.65 1.83
CA LEU A 222 -18.78 -3.23 3.00
C LEU A 222 -19.01 -1.75 3.34
N GLY A 223 -19.11 -0.90 2.30
CA GLY A 223 -19.23 0.54 2.53
C GLY A 223 -19.52 1.41 1.32
N GLU A 224 -20.02 2.60 1.65
CA GLU A 224 -20.29 3.75 0.79
C GLU A 224 -19.54 4.95 1.36
N ILE A 225 -18.37 5.25 0.79
CA ILE A 225 -17.38 6.15 1.39
C ILE A 225 -16.77 7.09 0.34
N PRO A 226 -16.25 8.26 0.74
CA PRO A 226 -15.63 9.20 -0.21
C PRO A 226 -14.12 9.00 -0.37
N ASN A 227 -13.46 8.28 0.53
CA ASN A 227 -12.02 8.00 0.48
C ASN A 227 -11.64 6.79 1.34
N ILE A 228 -10.37 6.37 1.27
CA ILE A 228 -9.72 5.55 2.29
C ILE A 228 -8.40 6.26 2.67
N LYS A 229 -8.17 6.51 3.95
CA LYS A 229 -6.91 7.07 4.43
C LYS A 229 -6.41 6.29 5.64
N VAL A 230 -5.19 5.76 5.58
CA VAL A 230 -4.53 5.09 6.71
C VAL A 230 -3.33 5.92 7.13
N SER A 231 -3.47 6.66 8.23
CA SER A 231 -2.42 7.56 8.72
C SER A 231 -1.40 6.86 9.61
N SER A 232 -1.78 5.78 10.30
CA SER A 232 -0.88 4.97 11.12
C SER A 232 -1.45 3.57 11.36
N GLY A 233 -0.57 2.61 11.63
CA GLY A 233 -0.95 1.25 12.02
C GLY A 233 -1.45 0.39 10.87
N THR A 234 -2.29 -0.61 11.17
CA THR A 234 -2.79 -1.58 10.18
C THR A 234 -4.30 -1.48 10.08
N THR A 235 -4.82 -1.38 8.88
CA THR A 235 -6.26 -1.43 8.61
C THR A 235 -6.58 -2.57 7.67
N THR A 236 -7.50 -3.43 8.06
CA THR A 236 -8.04 -4.51 7.23
C THR A 236 -9.51 -4.24 6.94
N LEU A 237 -9.86 -4.16 5.67
CA LEU A 237 -11.22 -4.01 5.15
C LEU A 237 -11.55 -5.24 4.32
N SER A 238 -12.54 -6.02 4.75
CA SER A 238 -12.90 -7.27 4.10
C SER A 238 -14.42 -7.44 4.03
N GLY A 239 -14.94 -7.82 2.86
CA GLY A 239 -16.37 -7.93 2.60
C GLY A 239 -16.68 -8.41 1.18
N GLY A 240 -17.95 -8.39 0.79
CA GLY A 240 -18.43 -8.75 -0.55
C GLY A 240 -19.47 -7.79 -1.11
N ASP A 241 -20.21 -8.20 -2.14
CA ASP A 241 -21.21 -7.36 -2.83
C ASP A 241 -22.41 -7.00 -1.95
N GLY A 242 -22.80 -7.93 -1.07
CA GLY A 242 -24.17 -7.92 -0.57
C GLY A 242 -25.17 -8.47 -1.58
N SER A 243 -26.43 -8.60 -1.18
CA SER A 243 -27.46 -9.35 -1.91
C SER A 243 -27.89 -8.68 -3.23
N ALA A 244 -28.23 -9.53 -4.21
CA ALA A 244 -28.46 -9.28 -5.65
C ALA A 244 -29.52 -8.25 -6.07
N LYS A 245 -30.07 -7.42 -5.17
CA LYS A 245 -31.13 -6.44 -5.54
C LYS A 245 -30.62 -5.04 -5.85
N PHE A 246 -29.47 -4.60 -5.31
CA PHE A 246 -29.01 -3.21 -5.48
C PHE A 246 -27.49 -2.97 -5.49
N ALA A 247 -26.64 -4.01 -5.49
CA ALA A 247 -25.19 -3.86 -5.44
C ALA A 247 -24.48 -4.81 -6.42
N GLY A 248 -23.28 -4.41 -6.85
CA GLY A 248 -22.32 -5.12 -7.70
C GLY A 248 -20.86 -4.76 -7.37
N ALA A 249 -20.50 -4.49 -6.10
CA ALA A 249 -19.12 -4.27 -5.62
C ALA A 249 -18.95 -4.30 -4.08
N MET A 250 -17.74 -4.57 -3.59
CA MET A 250 -17.41 -4.51 -2.16
C MET A 250 -17.51 -3.09 -1.57
N ILE A 251 -17.03 -2.08 -2.30
CA ILE A 251 -17.07 -0.67 -1.89
C ILE A 251 -17.65 0.17 -3.02
N TYR A 252 -18.54 1.09 -2.65
CA TYR A 252 -19.07 2.13 -3.52
C TYR A 252 -18.52 3.51 -3.16
N PRO A 253 -17.47 3.96 -3.86
CA PRO A 253 -17.03 5.34 -3.76
C PRO A 253 -18.13 6.33 -4.12
N TYR A 254 -18.30 7.36 -3.29
CA TYR A 254 -19.25 8.45 -3.51
C TYR A 254 -20.64 7.98 -3.96
N TYR A 255 -21.24 7.02 -3.26
CA TYR A 255 -22.59 6.53 -3.56
C TYR A 255 -23.56 7.70 -3.81
N ASN A 256 -24.19 7.74 -5.00
CA ASN A 256 -25.00 8.81 -5.60
C ASN A 256 -24.31 10.04 -6.20
N ASN A 257 -22.99 10.21 -6.08
CA ASN A 257 -22.25 11.22 -6.85
C ASN A 257 -21.78 10.60 -8.17
N LEU A 258 -22.61 10.77 -9.19
CA LEU A 258 -22.52 9.91 -10.36
C LEU A 258 -21.34 10.23 -11.27
N ASN A 259 -20.76 11.44 -11.28
CA ASN A 259 -19.80 11.76 -12.35
C ASN A 259 -18.58 12.60 -11.92
N SER A 260 -17.45 12.34 -12.59
CA SER A 260 -16.22 13.13 -12.54
C SER A 260 -15.59 13.25 -11.16
N LYS A 261 -15.56 12.15 -10.40
CA LYS A 261 -14.92 12.06 -9.08
C LYS A 261 -13.61 11.30 -9.09
N VAL A 262 -12.71 11.70 -8.20
CA VAL A 262 -11.46 10.99 -7.93
C VAL A 262 -11.57 10.44 -6.52
N PHE A 263 -11.62 9.12 -6.38
CA PHE A 263 -11.60 8.43 -5.10
C PHE A 263 -10.15 8.27 -4.62
N PRO A 264 -9.74 8.95 -3.54
CA PRO A 264 -8.37 8.86 -3.05
C PRO A 264 -8.23 7.71 -2.04
N ILE A 265 -7.16 6.93 -2.22
CA ILE A 265 -6.67 5.92 -1.28
C ILE A 265 -5.27 6.33 -0.85
N ASP A 266 -5.11 6.79 0.39
CA ASP A 266 -3.84 7.30 0.91
C ASP A 266 -3.31 6.39 2.03
N ILE A 267 -2.07 5.93 1.90
CA ILE A 267 -1.41 5.08 2.90
C ILE A 267 -0.12 5.78 3.32
N SER A 268 -0.01 6.12 4.60
CA SER A 268 1.17 6.79 5.16
C SER A 268 2.35 5.82 5.34
N SER A 269 3.56 6.38 5.43
CA SER A 269 4.77 5.60 5.71
C SER A 269 4.63 4.82 7.02
N GLY A 270 5.10 3.56 7.02
CA GLY A 270 4.95 2.63 8.14
C GLY A 270 3.54 2.09 8.38
N SER A 271 2.55 2.50 7.58
CA SER A 271 1.16 2.01 7.69
C SER A 271 0.86 0.87 6.73
N THR A 272 -0.15 0.06 7.04
CA THR A 272 -0.60 -1.05 6.19
C THR A 272 -2.11 -0.96 5.92
N LEU A 273 -2.50 -1.11 4.66
CA LEU A 273 -3.89 -1.31 4.23
C LEU A 273 -4.04 -2.68 3.59
N ASN A 274 -4.92 -3.50 4.15
CA ASN A 274 -5.37 -4.76 3.56
C ASN A 274 -6.80 -4.59 3.05
N LEU A 275 -7.00 -4.82 1.76
CA LEU A 275 -8.30 -4.88 1.10
C LEU A 275 -8.53 -6.32 0.65
N ASP A 276 -9.60 -6.94 1.12
CA ASP A 276 -9.90 -8.34 0.83
C ASP A 276 -11.35 -8.47 0.35
N ASN A 277 -11.49 -8.55 -0.97
CA ASN A 277 -12.78 -8.82 -1.59
C ASN A 277 -13.05 -10.33 -1.52
N LYS A 278 -13.94 -10.71 -0.60
CA LYS A 278 -14.37 -12.08 -0.38
C LYS A 278 -15.35 -12.57 -1.44
N ASP A 279 -15.94 -11.66 -2.22
CA ASP A 279 -16.92 -12.00 -3.23
C ASP A 279 -16.24 -12.33 -4.56
N THR A 280 -16.45 -13.57 -5.00
CA THR A 280 -15.89 -14.12 -6.23
C THR A 280 -16.77 -13.87 -7.46
N GLY A 281 -17.72 -12.95 -7.39
CA GLY A 281 -18.60 -12.55 -8.48
C GLY A 281 -18.57 -11.06 -8.83
N VAL A 282 -17.91 -10.21 -8.03
CA VAL A 282 -18.00 -8.74 -8.17
C VAL A 282 -16.64 -8.05 -8.01
N PRO A 283 -16.51 -6.80 -8.48
CA PRO A 283 -15.32 -5.99 -8.28
C PRO A 283 -15.15 -5.51 -6.84
N MET A 284 -13.91 -5.16 -6.47
CA MET A 284 -13.63 -4.53 -5.17
C MET A 284 -14.22 -3.11 -5.10
N PHE A 285 -14.12 -2.32 -6.17
CA PHE A 285 -14.66 -0.97 -6.26
C PHE A 285 -15.55 -0.82 -7.48
N ALA A 286 -16.72 -0.19 -7.33
CA ALA A 286 -17.51 0.28 -8.47
C ALA A 286 -18.17 1.62 -8.20
N PHE A 287 -18.41 2.40 -9.25
CA PHE A 287 -19.12 3.66 -9.20
C PHE A 287 -20.49 3.50 -9.87
N ILE A 288 -21.50 4.20 -9.36
CA ILE A 288 -22.85 4.16 -9.96
C ILE A 288 -22.90 4.95 -11.28
N GLY A 289 -22.11 6.02 -11.44
CA GLY A 289 -22.07 6.77 -12.70
C GLY A 289 -20.72 6.76 -13.41
N THR A 290 -20.46 7.74 -14.28
CA THR A 290 -19.41 7.67 -15.31
C THR A 290 -18.24 8.64 -15.06
N ASN A 291 -17.11 8.41 -15.74
CA ASN A 291 -15.94 9.31 -15.68
C ASN A 291 -15.29 9.47 -14.30
N ASN A 292 -15.44 8.47 -13.43
CA ASN A 292 -14.79 8.48 -12.13
C ASN A 292 -13.38 7.90 -12.21
N ALA A 293 -12.51 8.21 -11.26
CA ALA A 293 -11.15 7.70 -11.20
C ALA A 293 -10.78 7.29 -9.79
N VAL A 294 -9.77 6.44 -9.66
CA VAL A 294 -9.17 6.05 -8.39
C VAL A 294 -7.71 6.50 -8.38
N THR A 295 -7.28 7.13 -7.31
CA THR A 295 -5.87 7.48 -7.09
C THR A 295 -5.39 6.81 -5.82
N ILE A 296 -4.39 5.95 -5.95
CA ILE A 296 -3.73 5.24 -4.84
C ILE A 296 -2.38 5.90 -4.59
N ASN A 297 -2.21 6.53 -3.43
CA ASN A 297 -0.94 7.08 -2.97
C ASN A 297 -0.38 6.19 -1.86
N ASN A 298 0.48 5.25 -2.23
CA ASN A 298 1.05 4.30 -1.29
C ASN A 298 2.44 4.77 -0.83
N ASN A 299 2.59 5.14 0.44
CA ASN A 299 3.89 5.36 1.10
C ASN A 299 4.23 4.24 2.10
N GLY A 300 3.31 3.29 2.32
CA GLY A 300 3.44 2.19 3.28
C GLY A 300 3.31 0.83 2.59
N THR A 301 2.45 -0.02 3.12
CA THR A 301 2.13 -1.33 2.54
C THR A 301 0.67 -1.39 2.10
N LEU A 302 0.42 -1.73 0.83
CA LEU A 302 -0.90 -2.04 0.28
C LEU A 302 -0.96 -3.52 -0.06
N ASN A 303 -1.95 -4.23 0.46
CA ASN A 303 -2.32 -5.57 0.02
C ASN A 303 -3.77 -5.53 -0.49
N ALA A 304 -3.99 -5.71 -1.79
CA ALA A 304 -5.31 -5.73 -2.40
C ALA A 304 -5.56 -7.10 -3.03
N ILE A 305 -6.53 -7.84 -2.50
CA ILE A 305 -6.82 -9.22 -2.84
C ILE A 305 -8.27 -9.32 -3.35
N SER A 306 -8.45 -9.85 -4.55
CA SER A 306 -9.76 -10.12 -5.18
C SER A 306 -9.66 -11.39 -6.04
N THR A 307 -9.78 -12.56 -5.41
CA THR A 307 -9.38 -13.84 -6.00
C THR A 307 -10.45 -14.55 -6.83
N GLY A 308 -11.59 -13.91 -7.07
CA GLY A 308 -12.64 -14.46 -7.93
C GLY A 308 -12.15 -14.78 -9.35
N THR A 309 -12.80 -15.75 -9.98
CA THR A 309 -12.38 -16.29 -11.29
C THR A 309 -13.26 -15.81 -12.45
N THR A 310 -14.29 -15.00 -12.18
CA THR A 310 -15.22 -14.50 -13.20
C THR A 310 -14.71 -13.18 -13.78
N SER A 311 -15.06 -12.84 -15.02
CA SER A 311 -14.63 -11.55 -15.60
C SER A 311 -15.13 -10.31 -14.84
N SER A 312 -16.08 -10.49 -13.93
CA SER A 312 -16.61 -9.46 -13.04
C SER A 312 -15.77 -9.25 -11.78
N THR A 313 -14.81 -10.12 -11.44
CA THR A 313 -14.01 -10.02 -10.20
C THR A 313 -12.69 -9.29 -10.40
N THR A 314 -12.78 -8.05 -10.82
CA THR A 314 -11.64 -7.14 -10.98
C THR A 314 -11.39 -6.32 -9.70
N LEU A 315 -10.30 -5.57 -9.64
CA LEU A 315 -10.20 -4.52 -8.61
C LEU A 315 -11.23 -3.40 -8.87
N PHE A 316 -11.39 -3.02 -10.13
CA PHE A 316 -12.19 -1.87 -10.54
C PHE A 316 -13.26 -2.30 -11.52
N GLY A 317 -14.52 -2.04 -11.14
CA GLY A 317 -15.71 -2.35 -11.89
C GLY A 317 -16.25 -1.16 -12.69
N THR A 318 -17.56 -1.23 -12.96
CA THR A 318 -18.30 -0.23 -13.72
C THR A 318 -18.14 1.19 -13.17
N GLY A 319 -18.18 2.17 -14.06
CA GLY A 319 -18.09 3.59 -13.71
C GLY A 319 -16.68 4.08 -13.36
N THR A 320 -15.72 3.17 -13.16
CA THR A 320 -14.30 3.51 -13.10
C THR A 320 -13.79 3.80 -14.50
N ASN A 321 -13.18 4.97 -14.67
CA ASN A 321 -12.66 5.46 -15.93
C ASN A 321 -11.13 5.60 -15.89
N GLY A 322 -10.52 5.95 -14.76
CA GLY A 322 -9.06 6.05 -14.65
C GLY A 322 -8.51 5.47 -13.36
N VAL A 323 -7.28 4.96 -13.41
CA VAL A 323 -6.56 4.54 -12.21
C VAL A 323 -5.15 5.11 -12.22
N THR A 324 -4.78 5.76 -11.12
CA THR A 324 -3.41 6.18 -10.83
C THR A 324 -2.89 5.40 -9.64
N LEU A 325 -1.84 4.62 -9.83
CA LEU A 325 -1.11 3.91 -8.78
C LEU A 325 0.25 4.58 -8.55
N ASN A 326 0.41 5.25 -7.42
CA ASN A 326 1.67 5.83 -6.98
C ASN A 326 2.30 4.95 -5.90
N SER A 327 3.21 4.07 -6.31
CA SER A 327 4.08 3.32 -5.39
C SER A 327 5.30 4.19 -5.05
N ASN A 328 5.22 4.93 -3.94
CA ASN A 328 6.27 5.87 -3.52
C ASN A 328 7.51 5.15 -2.98
N ALA A 329 8.58 5.90 -2.72
CA ALA A 329 9.85 5.33 -2.32
C ALA A 329 9.72 4.52 -1.02
N GLY A 330 10.26 3.30 -1.02
CA GLY A 330 10.19 2.36 0.11
C GLY A 330 8.82 1.69 0.34
N SER A 331 7.81 2.00 -0.47
CA SER A 331 6.49 1.37 -0.36
C SER A 331 6.48 -0.06 -0.89
N LYS A 332 5.55 -0.87 -0.36
CA LYS A 332 5.24 -2.22 -0.85
C LYS A 332 3.80 -2.25 -1.34
N THR A 333 3.59 -2.67 -2.59
CA THR A 333 2.26 -2.81 -3.20
C THR A 333 2.09 -4.24 -3.68
N ASN A 334 1.12 -4.96 -3.14
CA ASN A 334 0.78 -6.32 -3.54
C ASN A 334 -0.66 -6.35 -4.02
N ILE A 335 -0.84 -6.59 -5.31
CA ILE A 335 -2.15 -6.76 -5.94
C ILE A 335 -2.26 -8.22 -6.37
N LYS A 336 -3.28 -8.92 -5.85
CA LYS A 336 -3.57 -10.30 -6.23
C LYS A 336 -5.02 -10.41 -6.67
N THR A 337 -5.23 -10.74 -7.92
CA THR A 337 -6.54 -10.93 -8.51
C THR A 337 -6.68 -12.30 -9.15
N GLY A 338 -7.90 -12.83 -9.24
CA GLY A 338 -8.14 -14.06 -9.98
C GLY A 338 -8.27 -13.81 -11.49
N THR A 339 -8.77 -12.64 -11.90
CA THR A 339 -8.76 -12.13 -13.27
C THR A 339 -7.87 -10.89 -13.39
N ALA A 340 -8.03 -10.06 -14.43
CA ALA A 340 -7.14 -8.93 -14.65
C ALA A 340 -7.24 -7.91 -13.51
N ALA A 341 -6.09 -7.48 -13.01
CA ALA A 341 -6.01 -6.42 -12.01
C ALA A 341 -6.53 -5.09 -12.57
N PHE A 342 -6.18 -4.80 -13.83
CA PHE A 342 -6.61 -3.61 -14.57
C PHE A 342 -7.16 -4.01 -15.94
N ASN A 343 -8.32 -3.47 -16.32
CA ASN A 343 -9.02 -3.82 -17.54
C ASN A 343 -9.35 -2.61 -18.43
N SER A 344 -9.06 -2.69 -19.73
CA SER A 344 -9.38 -1.65 -20.72
C SER A 344 -10.88 -1.42 -20.96
N LYS A 345 -11.76 -2.29 -20.46
CA LYS A 345 -13.24 -2.14 -20.44
C LYS A 345 -13.75 -1.10 -19.43
N MET A 346 -12.89 -0.59 -18.54
CA MET A 346 -13.12 0.66 -17.82
C MET A 346 -13.27 1.77 -18.87
N SER A 347 -14.52 2.08 -19.22
CA SER A 347 -14.97 2.82 -20.41
C SER A 347 -14.01 3.92 -20.93
N THR A 348 -13.03 3.58 -21.77
CA THR A 348 -12.16 4.53 -22.50
C THR A 348 -11.21 5.45 -21.70
N VAL A 349 -10.65 5.18 -20.50
CA VAL A 349 -9.62 6.11 -19.92
C VAL A 349 -8.43 5.45 -19.18
N LYS A 350 -7.36 6.27 -19.13
CA LYS A 350 -6.00 6.25 -18.58
C LYS A 350 -5.67 5.30 -17.41
N LEU A 351 -4.64 4.47 -17.60
CA LEU A 351 -3.88 3.84 -16.53
C LEU A 351 -2.54 4.58 -16.32
N ILE A 352 -2.26 5.01 -15.08
CA ILE A 352 -0.98 5.57 -14.69
C ILE A 352 -0.37 4.72 -13.58
N GLY A 353 0.81 4.16 -13.81
CA GLY A 353 1.62 3.56 -12.75
C GLY A 353 2.87 4.39 -12.54
N ASN A 354 3.14 4.83 -11.31
CA ASN A 354 4.37 5.52 -10.94
C ASN A 354 5.10 4.69 -9.89
N PHE A 355 6.24 4.12 -10.27
CA PHE A 355 7.07 3.27 -9.42
C PHE A 355 8.35 4.04 -9.06
N ALA A 356 8.38 4.56 -7.83
CA ALA A 356 9.49 5.35 -7.34
C ALA A 356 10.70 4.48 -6.96
N ASN A 357 11.85 5.13 -6.75
CA ASN A 357 13.06 4.45 -6.29
C ASN A 357 12.79 3.65 -5.01
N THR A 358 13.35 2.43 -4.92
CA THR A 358 13.17 1.47 -3.82
C THR A 358 11.73 1.04 -3.53
N SER A 359 10.76 1.37 -4.39
CA SER A 359 9.41 0.80 -4.31
C SER A 359 9.42 -0.66 -4.79
N SER A 360 8.55 -1.47 -4.20
CA SER A 360 8.37 -2.88 -4.57
C SER A 360 6.89 -3.12 -4.88
N THR A 361 6.58 -3.44 -6.14
CA THR A 361 5.21 -3.73 -6.57
C THR A 361 5.11 -5.12 -7.16
N VAL A 362 4.11 -5.89 -6.72
CA VAL A 362 3.73 -7.19 -7.28
C VAL A 362 2.30 -7.11 -7.78
N ILE A 363 2.07 -7.51 -9.03
CA ILE A 363 0.74 -7.60 -9.62
C ILE A 363 0.55 -9.01 -10.16
N THR A 364 -0.28 -9.78 -9.47
CA THR A 364 -0.58 -11.18 -9.80
C THR A 364 -2.01 -11.29 -10.29
N SER A 365 -2.19 -11.93 -11.43
CA SER A 365 -3.49 -12.37 -11.93
C SER A 365 -3.42 -13.88 -12.21
N THR A 366 -4.19 -14.69 -11.46
CA THR A 366 -4.01 -16.15 -11.47
C THR A 366 -4.67 -16.87 -12.64
N ASN A 367 -5.67 -16.27 -13.27
CA ASN A 367 -6.40 -16.84 -14.42
C ASN A 367 -6.52 -15.85 -15.60
N SER A 368 -5.68 -14.81 -15.64
CA SER A 368 -5.57 -13.91 -16.79
C SER A 368 -4.27 -13.11 -16.72
N SER A 369 -4.02 -12.28 -17.73
CA SER A 369 -2.99 -11.25 -17.66
C SER A 369 -3.33 -10.14 -16.64
N PRO A 370 -2.32 -9.57 -15.94
CA PRO A 370 -2.47 -8.42 -15.05
C PRO A 370 -3.17 -7.22 -15.68
N LEU A 371 -2.81 -6.93 -16.93
CA LEU A 371 -3.40 -5.88 -17.74
C LEU A 371 -4.20 -6.53 -18.87
N ASP A 372 -5.54 -6.49 -18.79
CA ASP A 372 -6.40 -6.84 -19.92
C ASP A 372 -6.44 -5.65 -20.88
N ASN A 373 -5.85 -5.85 -22.06
CA ASN A 373 -5.72 -4.88 -23.14
C ASN A 373 -6.40 -5.40 -24.42
N SER A 374 -7.59 -5.96 -24.30
CA SER A 374 -8.44 -6.33 -25.45
C SER A 374 -8.77 -5.14 -26.39
N SER A 375 -8.57 -3.90 -25.93
CA SER A 375 -8.63 -2.67 -26.72
C SER A 375 -7.48 -1.73 -26.32
N SER A 376 -7.18 -0.73 -27.17
CA SER A 376 -6.23 0.32 -26.82
C SER A 376 -6.66 1.04 -25.54
N TRP A 377 -5.69 1.28 -24.66
CA TRP A 377 -5.89 2.12 -23.48
C TRP A 377 -6.07 3.58 -23.89
N GLY A 378 -6.73 4.37 -23.04
CA GLY A 378 -6.96 5.79 -23.33
C GLY A 378 -5.65 6.58 -23.49
N ASN A 379 -5.73 7.67 -24.28
CA ASN A 379 -4.60 8.58 -24.49
C ASN A 379 -3.99 9.02 -23.14
N ASN A 380 -2.66 9.06 -23.08
CA ASN A 380 -1.84 9.36 -21.89
C ASN A 380 -1.74 8.26 -20.82
N SER A 381 -2.15 7.02 -21.11
CA SER A 381 -1.77 5.88 -20.26
C SER A 381 -0.26 5.70 -20.27
N LEU A 382 0.35 5.47 -19.10
CA LEU A 382 1.81 5.42 -18.95
C LEU A 382 2.21 4.69 -17.67
N MET A 383 3.26 3.87 -17.76
CA MET A 383 3.95 3.29 -16.60
C MET A 383 5.32 3.95 -16.46
N THR A 384 5.56 4.67 -15.38
CA THR A 384 6.83 5.34 -15.09
C THR A 384 7.63 4.54 -14.08
N VAL A 385 8.84 4.11 -14.47
CA VAL A 385 9.74 3.31 -13.63
C VAL A 385 10.98 4.14 -13.30
N SER A 386 11.17 4.44 -12.02
CA SER A 386 12.38 5.11 -11.52
C SER A 386 13.52 4.12 -11.27
N THR A 387 14.76 4.64 -11.20
CA THR A 387 15.92 3.85 -10.79
C THR A 387 15.64 3.11 -9.49
N GLY A 388 15.93 1.81 -9.41
CA GLY A 388 15.79 1.02 -8.19
C GLY A 388 14.37 0.59 -7.83
N ALA A 389 13.36 0.96 -8.62
CA ALA A 389 12.01 0.40 -8.49
C ALA A 389 12.02 -1.08 -8.89
N LYS A 390 11.21 -1.89 -8.21
CA LYS A 390 10.93 -3.28 -8.57
C LYS A 390 9.46 -3.46 -8.92
N LEU A 391 9.19 -4.06 -10.08
CA LEU A 391 7.85 -4.45 -10.51
C LEU A 391 7.89 -5.90 -10.96
N ALA A 392 7.22 -6.77 -10.23
CA ALA A 392 7.02 -8.17 -10.60
C ALA A 392 5.57 -8.40 -11.03
N THR A 393 5.37 -9.15 -12.11
CA THR A 393 4.05 -9.52 -12.60
C THR A 393 3.91 -11.02 -12.86
N TYR A 394 2.68 -11.53 -12.76
CA TYR A 394 2.34 -12.92 -13.03
C TYR A 394 0.96 -13.01 -13.70
N SER A 395 0.87 -13.78 -14.79
CA SER A 395 -0.33 -13.87 -15.63
C SER A 395 -1.02 -15.24 -15.64
N GLY A 396 -0.75 -16.12 -14.68
CA GLY A 396 -1.52 -17.37 -14.55
C GLY A 396 -1.41 -18.32 -15.74
N GLY A 397 -0.32 -18.26 -16.50
CA GLY A 397 -0.12 -19.07 -17.71
C GLY A 397 -0.59 -18.41 -19.02
N PHE A 398 -1.08 -17.16 -18.99
CA PHE A 398 -1.36 -16.41 -20.21
C PHE A 398 -0.08 -15.81 -20.80
N ASN A 399 0.18 -16.14 -22.06
CA ASN A 399 1.38 -15.72 -22.78
C ASN A 399 1.15 -14.34 -23.42
N GLY A 400 1.84 -13.35 -22.86
CA GLY A 400 1.82 -11.96 -23.31
C GLY A 400 2.90 -11.15 -22.59
N GLY A 401 4.07 -11.76 -22.39
CA GLY A 401 5.18 -11.18 -21.62
C GLY A 401 4.91 -11.09 -20.11
N GLY A 402 4.01 -11.91 -19.58
CA GLY A 402 3.63 -11.89 -18.16
C GLY A 402 2.87 -10.64 -17.70
N LEU A 403 2.44 -9.79 -18.62
CA LEU A 403 1.83 -8.49 -18.32
C LEU A 403 0.49 -8.28 -19.02
N THR A 404 0.41 -8.51 -20.33
CA THR A 404 -0.76 -8.19 -21.15
C THR A 404 -1.42 -9.45 -21.74
N ASN A 405 -2.66 -9.37 -22.22
CA ASN A 405 -3.33 -10.50 -22.91
C ASN A 405 -3.26 -10.38 -24.45
N ASN A 406 -2.84 -9.22 -24.96
CA ASN A 406 -2.60 -8.94 -26.38
C ASN A 406 -1.26 -8.22 -26.56
N SER A 407 -0.54 -8.48 -27.66
CA SER A 407 0.70 -7.79 -28.02
C SER A 407 0.50 -6.52 -28.84
N THR A 408 -0.70 -6.27 -29.38
CA THR A 408 -0.96 -5.14 -30.29
C THR A 408 -1.46 -3.87 -29.61
N SER A 409 -2.02 -3.98 -28.40
CA SER A 409 -2.59 -2.84 -27.65
C SER A 409 -1.68 -2.44 -26.49
N THR A 410 -0.58 -1.76 -26.78
CA THR A 410 0.49 -1.53 -25.81
C THR A 410 0.20 -0.38 -24.84
N ILE A 411 0.85 -0.42 -23.67
CA ILE A 411 0.99 0.72 -22.78
C ILE A 411 2.47 1.12 -22.78
N PRO A 412 2.82 2.40 -22.94
CA PRO A 412 4.21 2.84 -22.86
C PRO A 412 4.75 2.72 -21.43
N PHE A 413 6.00 2.30 -21.32
CA PHE A 413 6.81 2.30 -20.10
C PHE A 413 7.91 3.35 -20.25
N ASN A 414 7.86 4.41 -19.44
CA ASN A 414 8.90 5.42 -19.38
C ASN A 414 9.89 5.09 -18.25
N PHE A 415 11.14 4.91 -18.61
CA PHE A 415 12.22 4.57 -17.71
C PHE A 415 12.99 5.84 -17.33
N VAL A 416 12.65 6.41 -16.17
CA VAL A 416 13.36 7.56 -15.60
C VAL A 416 14.73 7.13 -15.07
N GLY A 417 14.89 5.86 -14.71
CA GLY A 417 16.17 5.22 -14.44
C GLY A 417 16.50 4.14 -15.45
N GLY A 418 17.76 3.73 -15.58
CA GLY A 418 18.06 2.46 -16.26
C GLY A 418 17.37 1.30 -15.53
N SER A 419 16.94 0.28 -16.26
CA SER A 419 16.40 -0.95 -15.68
C SER A 419 16.65 -2.16 -16.57
N THR A 420 16.38 -3.35 -16.02
CA THR A 420 16.34 -4.59 -16.78
C THR A 420 14.96 -5.19 -16.62
N SER A 421 14.29 -5.43 -17.74
CA SER A 421 13.09 -6.25 -17.83
C SER A 421 13.52 -7.69 -18.09
N GLN A 422 13.00 -8.63 -17.32
CA GLN A 422 13.36 -10.03 -17.41
C GLN A 422 12.10 -10.87 -17.50
N GLY A 423 12.05 -11.75 -18.49
CA GLY A 423 10.95 -12.67 -18.75
C GLY A 423 11.18 -14.03 -18.10
N TYR A 424 10.11 -14.65 -17.60
CA TYR A 424 10.16 -15.96 -16.97
C TYR A 424 8.96 -16.82 -17.37
N THR A 425 9.20 -18.13 -17.40
CA THR A 425 8.14 -19.14 -17.34
C THR A 425 8.09 -19.68 -15.92
N SER A 426 7.07 -19.30 -15.16
CA SER A 426 6.87 -19.70 -13.77
C SER A 426 5.53 -20.40 -13.60
N THR A 427 5.49 -21.47 -12.80
CA THR A 427 4.22 -22.01 -12.28
C THR A 427 3.86 -21.42 -10.92
N ASP A 428 4.83 -20.77 -10.27
CA ASP A 428 4.71 -20.26 -8.92
C ASP A 428 4.27 -18.80 -8.94
N VAL A 429 3.24 -18.52 -8.14
CA VAL A 429 2.75 -17.17 -7.89
C VAL A 429 3.76 -16.44 -7.00
N PRO A 430 4.28 -15.27 -7.41
CA PRO A 430 5.28 -14.55 -6.61
C PRO A 430 4.68 -14.08 -5.28
N SER A 431 5.43 -14.27 -4.19
CA SER A 431 5.06 -13.75 -2.86
C SER A 431 5.51 -12.30 -2.66
N ASP A 432 6.53 -11.86 -3.39
CA ASP A 432 7.10 -10.52 -3.37
C ASP A 432 7.81 -10.22 -4.72
N ALA A 433 8.37 -9.01 -4.85
CA ALA A 433 9.07 -8.61 -6.07
C ALA A 433 10.47 -9.25 -6.22
N ASP A 434 10.96 -9.95 -5.20
CA ASP A 434 12.26 -10.63 -5.19
C ASP A 434 12.13 -12.12 -5.55
N SER A 435 10.91 -12.64 -5.61
CA SER A 435 10.59 -14.05 -5.87
C SER A 435 11.20 -14.59 -7.17
N TYR A 436 11.45 -13.73 -8.16
CA TYR A 436 12.07 -14.12 -9.43
C TYR A 436 13.59 -13.97 -9.48
N LEU A 437 14.23 -13.32 -8.49
CA LEU A 437 15.69 -13.09 -8.49
C LEU A 437 16.50 -14.40 -8.39
N VAL A 438 15.87 -15.47 -7.91
CA VAL A 438 16.47 -16.80 -7.81
C VAL A 438 16.31 -17.63 -9.09
N LEU A 439 15.52 -17.15 -10.06
CA LEU A 439 15.26 -17.83 -11.31
C LEU A 439 16.22 -17.36 -12.40
N THR A 440 16.50 -18.24 -13.36
CA THR A 440 17.18 -17.85 -14.59
C THR A 440 16.12 -17.28 -15.55
N PRO A 441 16.28 -16.03 -16.04
CA PRO A 441 15.34 -15.47 -16.98
C PRO A 441 15.46 -16.12 -18.36
N ASN A 442 14.34 -16.24 -19.06
CA ASN A 442 14.30 -16.71 -20.46
C ASN A 442 14.98 -15.69 -21.40
N ASP A 443 14.72 -14.41 -21.13
CA ASP A 443 15.28 -13.28 -21.85
C ASP A 443 15.47 -12.08 -20.92
N SER A 444 16.27 -11.11 -21.38
CA SER A 444 16.51 -9.89 -20.64
C SER A 444 16.63 -8.71 -21.60
N VAL A 445 15.80 -7.70 -21.38
CA VAL A 445 15.81 -6.45 -22.12
C VAL A 445 16.36 -5.34 -21.24
N PHE A 446 17.39 -4.66 -21.74
CA PHE A 446 17.99 -3.52 -21.06
C PHE A 446 17.28 -2.23 -21.48
N ASN A 447 16.58 -1.62 -20.54
CA ASN A 447 15.89 -0.35 -20.77
C ASN A 447 16.82 0.79 -20.36
N THR A 448 17.18 1.63 -21.33
CA THR A 448 18.10 2.75 -21.08
C THR A 448 17.41 3.87 -20.31
N PHE A 449 18.20 4.62 -19.54
CA PHE A 449 17.75 5.84 -18.88
C PHE A 449 17.12 6.81 -19.89
N GLY A 450 15.95 7.37 -19.55
CA GLY A 450 15.19 8.31 -20.38
C GLY A 450 14.48 7.69 -21.58
N SER A 451 14.43 6.35 -21.68
CA SER A 451 13.76 5.67 -22.78
C SER A 451 12.27 5.45 -22.49
N THR A 452 11.48 5.40 -23.57
CA THR A 452 10.11 4.89 -23.52
C THR A 452 10.03 3.62 -24.36
N VAL A 453 9.54 2.54 -23.76
CA VAL A 453 9.45 1.21 -24.37
C VAL A 453 8.00 0.74 -24.31
N ASP A 454 7.49 0.18 -25.39
CA ASP A 454 6.15 -0.41 -25.39
C ASP A 454 6.12 -1.67 -24.52
N SER A 455 5.01 -1.92 -23.83
CA SER A 455 4.82 -3.10 -22.98
C SER A 455 5.11 -4.44 -23.69
N SER A 456 4.87 -4.53 -25.00
CA SER A 456 5.13 -5.73 -25.81
C SER A 456 6.61 -5.98 -26.14
N LYS A 457 7.50 -5.04 -25.81
CA LYS A 457 8.94 -5.11 -26.06
C LYS A 457 9.75 -5.31 -24.77
N LEU A 458 9.09 -5.47 -23.63
CA LEU A 458 9.77 -5.62 -22.34
C LEU A 458 10.35 -7.02 -22.16
N THR A 459 9.66 -8.06 -22.66
CA THR A 459 10.06 -9.47 -22.55
C THR A 459 9.49 -10.28 -23.72
N ALA A 460 9.79 -11.57 -23.81
CA ALA A 460 9.23 -12.43 -24.84
C ALA A 460 7.72 -12.66 -24.62
N ILE A 461 6.96 -12.69 -25.72
CA ILE A 461 5.50 -12.92 -25.65
C ILE A 461 5.13 -14.28 -25.03
N THR A 462 6.06 -15.23 -25.00
CA THR A 462 5.89 -16.57 -24.41
C THR A 462 5.99 -16.59 -22.89
N ASP A 463 6.45 -15.51 -22.26
CA ASP A 463 6.57 -15.46 -20.81
C ASP A 463 5.21 -15.22 -20.14
N ASN A 464 5.06 -15.81 -18.96
CA ASN A 464 3.90 -15.63 -18.09
C ASN A 464 4.24 -14.89 -16.78
N ALA A 465 5.49 -14.49 -16.63
CA ALA A 465 6.01 -13.71 -15.51
C ALA A 465 7.06 -12.72 -16.00
N MET A 466 7.12 -11.56 -15.35
CA MET A 466 8.11 -10.53 -15.64
C MET A 466 8.64 -9.90 -14.34
N LEU A 467 9.92 -9.57 -14.33
CA LEU A 467 10.55 -8.70 -13.34
C LEU A 467 11.17 -7.49 -14.03
N ILE A 468 10.78 -6.30 -13.63
CA ILE A 468 11.54 -5.07 -13.88
C ILE A 468 12.29 -4.72 -12.62
N SER A 469 13.61 -4.63 -12.70
CA SER A 469 14.48 -4.27 -11.57
C SER A 469 15.76 -3.57 -12.03
N SER A 470 16.49 -2.96 -11.09
CA SER A 470 17.85 -2.51 -11.34
C SER A 470 18.85 -3.64 -11.09
N GLN A 471 19.89 -3.71 -11.93
CA GLN A 471 20.88 -4.78 -11.95
C GLN A 471 22.29 -4.27 -12.23
N LEU A 472 23.26 -5.04 -11.75
CA LEU A 472 24.67 -4.95 -12.13
C LEU A 472 25.07 -6.28 -12.77
N ILE A 473 25.45 -6.25 -14.05
CA ILE A 473 25.78 -7.45 -14.81
C ILE A 473 27.06 -7.24 -15.59
N GLY A 474 28.00 -8.17 -15.47
CA GLY A 474 29.15 -8.28 -16.36
C GLY A 474 28.76 -9.14 -17.57
N THR A 475 28.62 -8.52 -18.74
CA THR A 475 28.28 -9.23 -19.98
C THR A 475 29.51 -9.68 -20.77
N GLU A 476 30.65 -9.04 -20.53
CA GLU A 476 31.94 -9.43 -21.08
C GLU A 476 32.99 -9.08 -20.02
N LEU A 477 33.74 -10.06 -19.52
CA LEU A 477 34.74 -9.85 -18.48
C LEU A 477 36.03 -10.58 -18.84
N GLY A 478 36.85 -9.96 -19.70
CA GLY A 478 38.20 -10.43 -20.02
C GLY A 478 38.29 -11.89 -20.47
N SER A 479 37.25 -12.41 -21.13
CA SER A 479 37.28 -13.76 -21.68
C SER A 479 38.15 -13.81 -22.93
N GLY A 480 39.02 -14.81 -23.03
CA GLY A 480 39.86 -15.03 -24.21
C GLY A 480 41.10 -15.85 -23.92
N THR A 481 41.89 -16.07 -24.96
CA THR A 481 43.23 -16.67 -24.87
C THR A 481 44.28 -15.62 -25.15
N TYR A 482 45.27 -15.52 -24.26
CA TYR A 482 46.31 -14.48 -24.30
C TYR A 482 47.69 -15.11 -24.36
N ASN A 483 48.53 -14.69 -25.32
CA ASN A 483 49.81 -15.34 -25.59
C ASN A 483 50.98 -14.36 -25.60
N TRP A 484 52.11 -14.83 -25.05
CA TRP A 484 53.41 -14.15 -25.08
C TRP A 484 54.45 -15.12 -25.64
N ASN A 485 55.06 -14.78 -26.78
CA ASN A 485 56.09 -15.57 -27.42
C ASN A 485 57.37 -14.73 -27.63
N TYR A 486 58.24 -14.74 -26.64
CA TYR A 486 59.51 -13.99 -26.66
C TYR A 486 60.71 -14.93 -26.61
N GLY A 487 61.69 -14.67 -27.49
CA GLY A 487 63.01 -15.28 -27.40
C GLY A 487 63.81 -14.69 -26.25
N LEU A 488 64.61 -15.52 -25.55
CA LEU A 488 65.45 -15.05 -24.43
C LEU A 488 66.49 -14.02 -24.87
N ASP A 489 66.96 -14.10 -26.11
CA ASP A 489 67.88 -13.17 -26.76
C ASP A 489 67.28 -11.76 -26.93
N LYS A 490 65.94 -11.65 -26.90
CA LYS A 490 65.22 -10.38 -27.01
C LYS A 490 64.96 -9.72 -25.65
N LEU A 491 65.33 -10.36 -24.54
CA LEU A 491 65.16 -9.83 -23.19
C LEU A 491 66.47 -9.21 -22.69
N THR A 492 66.37 -8.12 -21.94
CA THR A 492 67.53 -7.46 -21.30
C THR A 492 67.77 -8.02 -19.90
N SER A 493 68.87 -7.62 -19.25
CA SER A 493 69.16 -7.99 -17.86
C SER A 493 68.23 -7.33 -16.83
N SER A 494 67.53 -6.26 -17.21
CA SER A 494 66.54 -5.59 -16.39
C SER A 494 65.13 -6.12 -16.67
N SER A 495 64.27 -6.15 -15.64
CA SER A 495 62.87 -6.52 -15.83
C SER A 495 62.14 -5.47 -16.62
N GLN A 496 61.48 -5.90 -17.70
CA GLN A 496 60.69 -5.06 -18.59
C GLN A 496 59.28 -5.64 -18.76
N TYR A 497 58.33 -4.77 -19.07
CA TYR A 497 56.99 -5.18 -19.45
C TYR A 497 56.99 -5.68 -20.89
N LEU A 498 56.36 -6.82 -21.10
CA LEU A 498 56.23 -7.46 -22.40
C LEU A 498 54.75 -7.53 -22.77
N SER A 499 54.46 -6.94 -23.92
CA SER A 499 53.15 -6.95 -24.57
C SER A 499 52.73 -8.34 -25.00
N ARG A 500 51.43 -8.54 -25.21
CA ARG A 500 50.94 -9.79 -25.81
C ARG A 500 51.42 -9.86 -27.26
N THR A 501 51.93 -11.01 -27.68
CA THR A 501 52.37 -11.22 -29.07
C THR A 501 51.24 -11.65 -29.97
N SER A 502 50.22 -12.32 -29.40
CA SER A 502 49.02 -12.77 -30.11
C SER A 502 47.91 -13.13 -29.12
N GLY A 503 46.72 -13.42 -29.63
CA GLY A 503 45.53 -13.74 -28.84
C GLY A 503 44.48 -12.64 -28.86
N ASP A 504 43.49 -12.75 -27.99
CA ASP A 504 42.31 -11.89 -28.00
C ASP A 504 42.59 -10.52 -27.35
N THR A 505 41.83 -9.50 -27.75
CA THR A 505 41.78 -8.21 -27.02
C THR A 505 41.14 -8.42 -25.65
N VAL A 506 41.63 -7.76 -24.58
CA VAL A 506 40.93 -7.82 -23.30
C VAL A 506 39.77 -6.83 -23.36
N LYS A 507 38.55 -7.32 -23.22
CA LYS A 507 37.33 -6.52 -23.27
C LYS A 507 36.54 -6.65 -21.99
N PHE A 508 35.98 -5.54 -21.55
CA PHE A 508 35.08 -5.48 -20.43
C PHE A 508 33.83 -4.73 -20.85
N ARG A 509 32.67 -5.34 -20.59
CA ARG A 509 31.36 -4.74 -20.79
C ARG A 509 30.50 -5.03 -19.58
N VAL A 510 30.22 -3.98 -18.81
CA VAL A 510 29.38 -4.01 -17.62
C VAL A 510 28.13 -3.19 -17.87
N ILE A 511 26.99 -3.70 -17.43
CA ILE A 511 25.72 -2.98 -17.40
C ILE A 511 25.41 -2.68 -15.95
N ASP A 512 25.28 -1.39 -15.60
CA ASP A 512 24.84 -0.96 -14.27
C ASP A 512 23.65 -0.02 -14.41
N THR A 513 22.48 -0.51 -14.00
CA THR A 513 21.20 0.23 -14.03
C THR A 513 20.80 0.75 -12.65
N ARG A 514 21.62 0.56 -11.60
CA ARG A 514 21.25 0.84 -10.20
C ARG A 514 21.39 2.30 -9.80
N ALA A 515 22.19 3.09 -10.53
CA ALA A 515 22.43 4.48 -10.20
C ALA A 515 22.81 5.32 -11.43
N ALA A 516 22.57 6.62 -11.35
CA ALA A 516 23.05 7.58 -12.34
C ALA A 516 24.59 7.72 -12.31
N LYS A 517 25.21 7.41 -11.17
CA LYS A 517 26.67 7.31 -11.01
C LYS A 517 27.02 5.86 -10.66
N PRO A 518 27.72 5.13 -11.52
CA PRO A 518 28.04 3.72 -11.30
C PRO A 518 29.05 3.56 -10.16
N ASN A 519 28.82 2.58 -9.29
CA ASN A 519 29.78 2.20 -8.26
C ASN A 519 30.00 0.68 -8.31
N PHE A 520 30.97 0.28 -9.12
CA PHE A 520 31.43 -1.09 -9.26
C PHE A 520 32.91 -1.12 -9.62
N SER A 521 33.55 -2.26 -9.40
CA SER A 521 34.92 -2.51 -9.84
C SER A 521 35.06 -3.89 -10.46
N ILE A 522 36.04 -4.04 -11.34
CA ILE A 522 36.45 -5.33 -11.87
C ILE A 522 37.76 -5.68 -11.20
N THR A 523 37.79 -6.86 -10.60
CA THR A 523 38.97 -7.43 -9.97
C THR A 523 39.50 -8.59 -10.80
N ALA A 524 40.79 -8.86 -10.69
CA ALA A 524 41.46 -9.95 -11.35
C ALA A 524 42.41 -10.66 -10.38
N SER A 525 42.40 -11.99 -10.37
CA SER A 525 43.45 -12.81 -9.77
C SER A 525 44.16 -13.62 -10.86
N TYR A 526 45.39 -14.02 -10.60
CA TYR A 526 46.18 -14.88 -11.47
C TYR A 526 46.65 -16.12 -10.73
N THR A 527 46.37 -17.28 -11.31
CA THR A 527 46.80 -18.58 -10.80
C THR A 527 47.71 -19.26 -11.82
N GLU A 528 48.96 -19.49 -11.41
CA GLU A 528 49.94 -20.24 -12.21
C GLU A 528 49.55 -21.72 -12.30
N LYS A 529 49.59 -22.34 -13.49
CA LYS A 529 49.40 -23.79 -13.64
C LYS A 529 50.69 -24.59 -13.40
N GLN A 530 51.84 -23.94 -13.51
CA GLN A 530 53.15 -24.54 -13.26
C GLN A 530 53.88 -23.73 -12.19
N LEU A 531 54.45 -24.39 -11.18
CA LEU A 531 55.25 -23.72 -10.15
C LEU A 531 56.55 -23.18 -10.73
N GLY A 532 56.93 -21.96 -10.31
CA GLY A 532 58.22 -21.35 -10.62
C GLY A 532 58.26 -20.61 -11.96
N GLN A 533 57.16 -19.97 -12.36
CA GLN A 533 57.16 -19.14 -13.56
C GLN A 533 58.18 -17.99 -13.42
N PRO A 534 58.97 -17.71 -14.47
CA PRO A 534 60.06 -16.73 -14.40
C PRO A 534 59.59 -15.27 -14.62
N PHE A 535 58.29 -15.01 -14.57
CA PHE A 535 57.69 -13.72 -14.81
C PHE A 535 56.58 -13.45 -13.80
N THR A 536 56.13 -12.20 -13.73
CA THR A 536 54.93 -11.82 -12.98
C THR A 536 53.88 -11.32 -13.95
N MET A 537 52.60 -11.60 -13.67
CA MET A 537 51.47 -11.11 -14.47
C MET A 537 51.02 -9.74 -13.96
N TRP A 538 50.70 -8.84 -14.87
CA TRP A 538 50.30 -7.46 -14.56
C TRP A 538 49.13 -7.02 -15.43
N PHE A 539 48.35 -6.08 -14.91
CA PHE A 539 47.32 -5.36 -15.66
C PHE A 539 47.68 -3.87 -15.74
N ARG A 540 47.74 -3.32 -16.96
CA ARG A 540 48.02 -1.90 -17.21
C ARG A 540 46.78 -1.17 -17.70
N ASN A 541 46.39 -0.12 -17.01
CA ASN A 541 45.34 0.82 -17.41
C ASN A 541 45.89 2.25 -17.43
N GLY A 542 46.19 2.76 -18.63
CA GLY A 542 46.92 4.02 -18.78
C GLY A 542 48.28 3.95 -18.09
N MET A 543 48.53 4.86 -17.15
CA MET A 543 49.76 4.87 -16.33
C MET A 543 49.69 3.99 -15.09
N THR A 544 48.53 3.39 -14.79
CA THR A 544 48.36 2.55 -13.58
C THR A 544 48.73 1.11 -13.92
N GLU A 545 49.59 0.52 -13.11
CA GLU A 545 50.07 -0.86 -13.26
C GLU A 545 49.77 -1.66 -12.00
N THR A 546 49.00 -2.73 -12.15
CA THR A 546 48.56 -3.60 -11.03
C THR A 546 49.16 -4.98 -11.18
N GLN A 547 49.95 -5.43 -10.22
CA GLN A 547 50.47 -6.79 -10.22
C GLN A 547 49.34 -7.77 -9.89
N LEU A 548 49.13 -8.79 -10.72
CA LEU A 548 48.18 -9.86 -10.44
C LEU A 548 48.83 -10.93 -9.58
N SER A 549 48.05 -11.47 -8.64
CA SER A 549 48.46 -12.54 -7.74
C SER A 549 47.28 -13.49 -7.54
N THR A 550 47.46 -14.53 -6.73
CA THR A 550 46.37 -15.44 -6.36
C THR A 550 45.22 -14.72 -5.64
N ASN A 551 45.49 -13.56 -5.02
CA ASN A 551 44.46 -12.71 -4.42
C ASN A 551 43.91 -11.71 -5.46
N ALA A 552 42.59 -11.56 -5.52
CA ALA A 552 41.93 -10.63 -6.41
C ALA A 552 42.40 -9.19 -6.18
N GLN A 553 42.79 -8.50 -7.26
CA GLN A 553 43.22 -7.11 -7.27
C GLN A 553 42.28 -6.28 -8.13
N THR A 554 41.92 -5.09 -7.71
CA THR A 554 41.12 -4.16 -8.54
C THR A 554 41.93 -3.69 -9.73
N VAL A 555 41.47 -4.02 -10.94
CA VAL A 555 42.13 -3.63 -12.20
C VAL A 555 41.40 -2.50 -12.91
N LEU A 556 40.08 -2.37 -12.70
CA LEU A 556 39.26 -1.32 -13.25
C LEU A 556 38.20 -0.90 -12.24
N SER A 557 37.95 0.39 -12.15
CA SER A 557 36.73 0.94 -11.52
C SER A 557 35.79 1.46 -12.60
N SER A 558 34.51 1.64 -12.26
CA SER A 558 33.51 2.20 -13.17
C SER A 558 33.96 3.50 -13.85
N ASN A 559 34.66 4.39 -13.12
CA ASN A 559 35.22 5.65 -13.63
C ASN A 559 36.33 5.50 -14.67
N ASN A 560 36.89 4.29 -14.83
CA ASN A 560 37.90 3.99 -15.83
C ASN A 560 37.32 3.46 -17.15
N MET A 561 35.99 3.31 -17.23
CA MET A 561 35.31 2.74 -18.39
C MET A 561 34.57 3.84 -19.17
N SER A 562 34.52 3.69 -20.49
CA SER A 562 33.69 4.54 -21.35
C SER A 562 32.22 4.22 -21.11
N ALA A 563 31.44 5.23 -20.72
CA ALA A 563 30.03 5.10 -20.41
C ALA A 563 29.15 5.56 -21.60
N ASN A 564 28.17 4.74 -21.96
CA ASN A 564 27.06 5.10 -22.83
C ASN A 564 25.76 4.67 -22.15
N ASN A 565 25.04 5.63 -21.56
CA ASN A 565 23.91 5.38 -20.67
C ASN A 565 24.30 4.40 -19.53
N SER A 566 23.60 3.28 -19.40
CA SER A 566 23.86 2.25 -18.37
C SER A 566 24.90 1.21 -18.80
N VAL A 567 25.56 1.38 -19.95
CA VAL A 567 26.54 0.44 -20.49
C VAL A 567 27.95 1.02 -20.36
N TYR A 568 28.83 0.28 -19.71
CA TYR A 568 30.22 0.64 -19.44
C TYR A 568 31.14 -0.31 -20.19
N THR A 569 32.06 0.25 -20.98
CA THR A 569 32.97 -0.53 -21.82
C THR A 569 34.42 -0.11 -21.62
N ALA A 570 35.33 -1.08 -21.63
CA ALA A 570 36.76 -0.85 -21.71
C ALA A 570 37.39 -1.93 -22.60
N THR A 571 38.37 -1.55 -23.41
CA THR A 571 39.02 -2.44 -24.37
C THR A 571 40.52 -2.16 -24.33
N PHE A 572 41.32 -3.23 -24.27
CA PHE A 572 42.77 -3.16 -24.12
C PHE A 572 43.46 -3.99 -25.20
N ASP A 573 44.30 -3.32 -25.99
CA ASP A 573 45.14 -3.88 -27.05
C ASP A 573 46.35 -4.64 -26.51
N SER A 574 47.26 -5.11 -27.37
CA SER A 574 48.42 -5.91 -26.95
C SER A 574 49.35 -5.22 -25.95
N ASP A 575 49.41 -3.88 -25.94
CA ASP A 575 50.36 -3.08 -25.15
C ASP A 575 49.74 -2.53 -23.84
N SER A 576 48.43 -2.73 -23.68
CA SER A 576 47.62 -2.34 -22.52
C SER A 576 46.80 -3.53 -21.99
N GLY A 577 46.25 -3.44 -20.78
CA GLY A 577 45.60 -4.58 -20.13
C GLY A 577 46.61 -5.62 -19.66
N LEU A 578 46.48 -6.88 -20.06
CA LEU A 578 47.36 -7.95 -19.59
C LEU A 578 48.78 -7.86 -20.17
N LEU A 579 49.78 -7.85 -19.29
CA LEU A 579 51.21 -7.83 -19.59
C LEU A 579 51.94 -8.83 -18.69
N ILE A 580 53.09 -9.32 -19.14
CA ILE A 580 54.05 -10.00 -18.26
C ILE A 580 55.25 -9.11 -17.99
N LYS A 581 55.84 -9.22 -16.80
CA LYS A 581 57.09 -8.53 -16.46
C LYS A 581 58.20 -9.57 -16.26
N ALA A 582 59.20 -9.54 -17.13
CA ALA A 582 60.27 -10.55 -17.22
C ALA A 582 61.63 -9.93 -17.61
N ASN A 583 62.71 -10.69 -17.47
CA ASN A 583 64.07 -10.33 -17.91
C ASN A 583 64.77 -11.56 -18.54
N ASN A 584 66.01 -11.39 -18.99
CA ASN A 584 66.82 -12.44 -19.62
C ASN A 584 67.24 -13.58 -18.68
N LYS A 585 66.95 -13.50 -17.38
CA LYS A 585 67.12 -14.61 -16.44
C LYS A 585 65.92 -15.55 -16.45
N ALA A 586 64.89 -15.27 -17.25
CA ALA A 586 63.79 -16.20 -17.48
C ALA A 586 64.29 -17.48 -18.17
N LYS A 587 63.75 -18.63 -17.76
CA LYS A 587 64.04 -19.91 -18.42
C LYS A 587 63.15 -20.06 -19.65
N SER A 588 63.71 -20.56 -20.75
CA SER A 588 62.91 -20.94 -21.92
C SER A 588 61.95 -22.08 -21.55
N GLY A 589 60.72 -21.98 -22.02
CA GLY A 589 59.67 -22.95 -21.73
C GLY A 589 58.29 -22.41 -22.05
N SER A 590 57.30 -23.29 -22.03
CA SER A 590 55.89 -22.92 -22.16
C SER A 590 55.26 -22.85 -20.77
N PHE A 591 54.75 -21.68 -20.41
CA PHE A 591 54.08 -21.41 -19.15
C PHE A 591 52.63 -21.03 -19.41
N SER A 592 51.75 -21.36 -18.46
CA SER A 592 50.33 -21.08 -18.58
C SER A 592 49.73 -20.76 -17.21
N GLY A 593 48.68 -19.95 -17.19
CA GLY A 593 47.93 -19.66 -15.98
C GLY A 593 46.49 -19.31 -16.33
N ILE A 594 45.71 -19.02 -15.31
CA ILE A 594 44.33 -18.57 -15.43
C ILE A 594 44.25 -17.19 -14.81
N VAL A 595 43.62 -16.25 -15.52
CA VAL A 595 43.20 -14.97 -14.95
C VAL A 595 41.71 -15.07 -14.65
N ASP A 596 41.33 -15.01 -13.39
CA ASP A 596 39.93 -15.02 -12.97
C ASP A 596 39.45 -13.58 -12.77
N TRP A 597 38.46 -13.18 -13.56
CA TRP A 597 37.86 -11.84 -13.49
C TRP A 597 36.59 -11.88 -12.66
N THR A 598 36.45 -10.96 -11.71
CA THR A 598 35.25 -10.84 -10.88
C THR A 598 34.73 -9.42 -10.90
N LEU A 599 33.44 -9.26 -11.21
CA LEU A 599 32.73 -7.99 -11.03
C LEU A 599 32.32 -7.84 -9.57
N SER A 600 32.87 -6.83 -8.90
CA SER A 600 32.53 -6.49 -7.52
C SER A 600 31.51 -5.37 -7.48
N ASN A 601 30.45 -5.59 -6.71
CA ASN A 601 29.55 -4.51 -6.30
C ASN A 601 30.34 -3.53 -5.43
N GLY A 602 30.34 -2.24 -5.78
CA GLY A 602 31.01 -1.19 -5.00
C GLY A 602 30.12 -0.55 -3.93
N LEU A 603 28.86 -0.99 -3.82
CA LEU A 603 27.87 -0.53 -2.83
C LEU A 603 27.94 -1.32 -1.52
#